data_AF-A0AAN6JQQ1-F1
#
_entry.id   AF-A0AAN6JQQ1-F1
#
_cell.length_a   1.000
_cell.length_b   1.000
_cell.length_c   1.000
_cell.angle_alpha   90.00
_cell.angle_beta   90.00
_cell.angle_gamma   90.00
#
_symmetry.space_group_name_H-M   'P 1'
#
loop_
_entity.id
_entity.type
_entity.pdbx_description
1 polymer ?
#
loop_
_entity_poly.entity_id
_entity_poly.type
_entity_poly.pdbx_seq_one_letter_code
_entity_poly.pdbx_strand_id
1 'polypeptide(L)'
;MRLANKAGSGKKLTPVEGKILRGQAPLLGITMIVGTYADLPSHTLNRTAAFYLVGRMLFNWLYLSTTTHWKSFFRTAVFNINLIALFRILVLATIKINQK
;
A
#
# COMPACT_ATOMS: atom_id res chain seq x y z
N MET A 1 -9.58 9.37 -3.39
CA MET A 1 -8.70 9.94 -4.45
C MET A 1 -8.62 11.47 -4.49
N ARG A 2 -9.68 12.23 -4.15
CA ARG A 2 -9.66 13.71 -4.16
C ARG A 2 -8.55 14.33 -3.28
N LEU A 3 -8.33 13.78 -2.08
CA LEU A 3 -7.34 14.30 -1.12
C LEU A 3 -5.88 14.08 -1.57
N ALA A 4 -5.58 12.95 -2.19
CA ALA A 4 -4.24 12.67 -2.73
C ALA A 4 -3.89 13.59 -3.91
N ASN A 5 -4.87 13.89 -4.78
CA ASN A 5 -4.69 14.87 -5.87
C ASN A 5 -4.57 16.31 -5.34
N LYS A 6 -5.28 16.64 -4.26
CA LYS A 6 -5.19 17.95 -3.60
C LYS A 6 -3.82 18.13 -2.93
N ALA A 7 -3.28 17.07 -2.32
CA ALA A 7 -1.93 17.05 -1.75
C ALA A 7 -0.83 17.21 -2.83
N GLY A 8 -0.99 16.52 -3.97
CA GLY A 8 -0.03 16.58 -5.08
C GLY A 8 -0.09 17.86 -5.94
N SER A 9 -1.15 18.67 -5.81
CA SER A 9 -1.33 19.93 -6.56
C SER A 9 -0.83 21.17 -5.82
N GLY A 10 -0.10 21.00 -4.71
CA GLY A 10 0.47 22.11 -3.93
C GLY A 10 -0.56 22.90 -3.10
N LYS A 11 -1.85 22.52 -3.13
CA LYS A 11 -2.86 23.13 -2.27
C LYS A 11 -2.72 22.61 -0.84
N LYS A 12 -2.62 23.52 0.13
CA LYS A 12 -2.57 23.17 1.56
C LYS A 12 -3.83 22.39 1.93
N LEU A 13 -3.64 21.17 2.43
CA LEU A 13 -4.71 20.38 3.04
C LEU A 13 -5.15 21.04 4.34
N THR A 14 -6.44 20.97 4.64
CA THR A 14 -6.90 21.35 5.98
C THR A 14 -6.34 20.36 7.02
N PRO A 15 -6.24 20.74 8.31
CA PRO A 15 -5.71 19.87 9.35
C PRO A 15 -6.42 18.50 9.41
N VAL A 16 -7.74 18.48 9.17
CA VAL A 16 -8.56 17.26 9.13
C VAL A 16 -8.27 16.43 7.87
N GLU A 17 -8.19 17.05 6.69
CA GLU A 17 -7.83 16.37 5.44
C GLU A 17 -6.44 15.74 5.50
N GLY A 18 -5.48 16.44 6.11
CA GLY A 18 -4.14 15.93 6.38
C GLY A 18 -4.15 14.76 7.36
N LYS A 19 -4.97 14.83 8.42
CA LYS A 19 -5.12 13.74 9.40
C LYS A 19 -5.74 12.48 8.78
N ILE A 20 -6.72 12.64 7.89
CA ILE A 20 -7.33 11.52 7.13
C ILE A 20 -6.31 10.92 6.16
N LEU A 21 -5.53 11.75 5.46
CA LEU A 21 -4.49 11.28 4.54
C LEU A 21 -3.39 10.50 5.29
N ARG A 22 -3.00 10.97 6.47
CA ARG A 22 -2.05 10.31 7.39
C ARG A 22 -2.65 9.09 8.11
N GLY A 23 -3.97 9.06 8.26
CA GLY A 23 -4.74 7.96 8.85
C GLY A 23 -4.83 6.72 7.96
N GLN A 24 -4.36 6.81 6.70
CA GLN A 24 -3.87 5.62 6.01
C GLN A 24 -2.61 5.15 6.74
N ALA A 25 -2.82 4.42 7.84
CA ALA A 25 -1.76 3.70 8.52
C ALA A 25 -0.93 2.97 7.45
N PRO A 26 0.41 2.90 7.58
CA PRO A 26 1.23 2.19 6.62
C PRO A 26 0.82 0.71 6.66
N LEU A 27 -0.11 0.33 5.77
CA LEU A 27 -0.73 -1.00 5.72
C LEU A 27 0.32 -2.08 5.71
N LEU A 28 1.44 -1.82 5.02
CA LEU A 28 2.64 -2.65 5.05
C LEU A 28 3.10 -2.97 6.48
N GLY A 29 3.27 -1.96 7.34
CA GLY A 29 3.74 -2.14 8.71
C GLY A 29 2.80 -3.01 9.54
N ILE A 30 1.49 -2.77 9.44
CA ILE A 30 0.48 -3.61 10.12
C ILE A 30 0.57 -5.05 9.61
N THR A 31 0.61 -5.23 8.29
CA THR A 31 0.70 -6.56 7.66
C THR A 31 1.97 -7.31 8.09
N MET A 32 3.12 -6.63 8.21
CA MET A 32 4.37 -7.26 8.65
C MET A 32 4.33 -7.65 10.12
N ILE A 33 3.75 -6.81 10.99
CA ILE A 33 3.56 -7.15 12.40
C ILE A 33 2.66 -8.37 12.55
N VAL A 34 1.50 -8.37 11.88
CA VAL A 34 0.55 -9.50 11.91
C VAL A 34 1.19 -10.79 11.37
N GLY A 35 1.91 -10.68 10.25
CA GLY A 35 2.59 -11.83 9.66
C GLY A 35 3.71 -12.40 10.54
N THR A 36 4.45 -11.52 11.24
CA THR A 36 5.49 -11.92 12.20
C THR A 36 4.86 -12.59 13.43
N TYR A 37 3.77 -12.02 13.97
CA TYR A 37 3.03 -12.60 15.08
C TYR A 37 2.45 -14.00 14.76
N ALA A 38 2.01 -14.21 13.51
CA ALA A 38 1.55 -15.50 13.04
C ALA A 38 2.69 -16.51 12.73
N ASP A 39 3.96 -16.15 12.98
CA ASP A 39 5.15 -16.92 12.61
C ASP A 39 5.20 -17.28 11.11
N LEU A 40 4.75 -16.39 10.23
CA LEU A 40 4.88 -16.64 8.79
C LEU A 40 6.37 -16.68 8.38
N PRO A 41 6.74 -17.50 7.39
CA PRO A 41 8.14 -17.60 6.95
C PRO A 41 8.70 -16.22 6.55
N SER A 42 9.86 -15.86 7.10
CA SER A 42 10.49 -14.55 6.85
C SER A 42 10.77 -14.29 5.38
N HIS A 43 11.11 -15.33 4.60
CA HIS A 43 11.27 -15.22 3.15
C HIS A 43 9.98 -14.74 2.45
N THR A 44 8.81 -15.21 2.89
CA THR A 44 7.51 -14.81 2.34
C THR A 44 7.16 -13.36 2.68
N LEU A 45 7.45 -12.94 3.92
CA LEU A 45 7.25 -11.57 4.38
C LEU A 45 8.19 -10.60 3.64
N ASN A 46 9.48 -10.93 3.57
CA ASN A 46 10.49 -10.10 2.90
C ASN A 46 10.22 -9.97 1.40
N ARG A 47 9.83 -11.05 0.71
CA ARG A 47 9.47 -10.99 -0.71
C ARG A 47 8.24 -10.11 -0.94
N THR A 48 7.25 -10.20 -0.07
CA THR A 48 6.05 -9.35 -0.15
C THR A 48 6.37 -7.90 0.13
N ALA A 49 7.22 -7.63 1.13
CA ALA A 49 7.69 -6.29 1.44
C ALA A 49 8.46 -5.67 0.26
N ALA A 50 9.41 -6.41 -0.31
CA ALA A 50 10.17 -5.97 -1.48
C ALA A 50 9.25 -5.67 -2.67
N PHE A 51 8.30 -6.58 -2.96
CA PHE A 51 7.31 -6.39 -4.03
C PHE A 51 6.48 -5.12 -3.80
N TYR A 52 5.97 -4.92 -2.59
CA TYR A 52 5.20 -3.73 -2.23
C TYR A 52 6.02 -2.45 -2.39
N LEU A 53 7.28 -2.44 -1.93
CA LEU A 53 8.16 -1.27 -2.03
C LEU A 53 8.47 -0.92 -3.49
N VAL A 54 8.81 -1.91 -4.32
CA VAL A 54 9.02 -1.72 -5.76
C VAL A 54 7.75 -1.20 -6.42
N GLY A 55 6.59 -1.77 -6.08
CA GLY A 55 5.31 -1.30 -6.58
C GLY A 55 4.97 0.14 -6.15
N ARG A 56 5.36 0.55 -4.95
CA ARG A 56 5.21 1.94 -4.48
C ARG A 56 6.15 2.90 -5.19
N MET A 57 7.39 2.49 -5.47
CA MET A 57 8.32 3.27 -6.29
C MET A 57 7.77 3.45 -7.70
N LEU A 58 7.27 2.39 -8.33
CA LEU A 58 6.65 2.44 -9.65
C LEU A 58 5.40 3.33 -9.66
N PHE A 59 4.54 3.21 -8.65
CA PHE A 59 3.37 4.08 -8.49
C PHE A 59 3.76 5.55 -8.39
N ASN A 60 4.76 5.87 -7.58
CA ASN A 60 5.24 7.25 -7.41
C ASN A 60 5.87 7.79 -8.70
N TRP A 61 6.67 6.98 -9.39
CA TRP A 61 7.24 7.35 -10.68
C TRP A 61 6.14 7.63 -11.72
N LEU A 62 5.17 6.73 -11.85
CA LEU A 62 4.00 6.92 -12.73
C LEU A 62 3.17 8.15 -12.34
N TYR A 63 3.08 8.46 -11.04
CA TYR A 63 2.38 9.64 -10.55
C TYR A 63 3.07 10.94 -10.98
N LEU A 64 4.40 10.99 -10.88
CA LEU A 64 5.20 12.18 -11.24
C LEU A 64 5.34 12.37 -12.74
N SER A 65 5.39 11.28 -13.51
CA SER A 65 5.68 11.32 -14.95
C SER A 65 4.45 11.54 -15.83
N THR A 66 3.23 11.68 -15.28
CA THR A 66 1.99 11.49 -16.06
C THR A 66 1.03 12.68 -15.99
N THR A 67 0.77 13.31 -17.15
CA THR A 67 -0.29 14.30 -17.37
C THR A 67 -1.48 13.77 -18.19
N THR A 68 -1.42 12.54 -18.72
CA THR A 68 -2.40 11.98 -19.68
C THR A 68 -3.34 10.92 -19.06
N HIS A 69 -4.61 10.93 -19.46
CA HIS A 69 -5.72 10.15 -18.88
C HIS A 69 -5.53 8.61 -18.88
N TRP A 70 -4.96 8.04 -19.97
CA TRP A 70 -4.80 6.58 -20.13
C TRP A 70 -3.84 5.94 -19.12
N LYS A 71 -2.82 6.65 -18.67
CA LYS A 71 -1.85 6.16 -17.69
C LYS A 71 -2.39 6.21 -16.24
N SER A 72 -3.56 6.82 -16.02
CA SER A 72 -4.27 6.79 -14.72
C SER A 72 -4.79 5.38 -14.38
N PHE A 73 -5.12 4.57 -15.40
CA PHE A 73 -5.51 3.17 -15.20
C PHE A 73 -4.34 2.33 -14.69
N PHE A 74 -3.14 2.50 -15.25
CA PHE A 74 -1.93 1.80 -14.78
C PHE A 74 -1.60 2.11 -13.33
N ARG A 75 -1.67 3.39 -12.94
CA ARG A 75 -1.49 3.80 -11.54
C ARG A 75 -2.47 3.09 -10.60
N THR A 76 -3.73 2.95 -11.04
CA THR A 76 -4.77 2.27 -10.27
C THR A 76 -4.52 0.76 -10.20
N ALA A 77 -4.10 0.13 -11.30
CA ALA A 77 -3.75 -1.29 -11.32
C ALA A 77 -2.57 -1.60 -10.38
N VAL A 78 -1.47 -0.83 -10.46
CA VAL A 78 -0.30 -0.99 -9.60
C VAL A 78 -0.68 -0.82 -8.13
N PHE A 79 -1.55 0.13 -7.80
CA PHE A 79 -2.04 0.30 -6.43
C PHE A 79 -2.84 -0.91 -5.93
N ASN A 80 -3.78 -1.42 -6.72
CA ASN A 80 -4.59 -2.57 -6.34
C ASN A 80 -3.77 -3.86 -6.23
N ILE A 81 -2.82 -4.09 -7.14
CA ILE A 81 -1.91 -5.24 -7.09
C ILE A 81 -1.09 -5.23 -5.78
N ASN A 82 -0.58 -4.07 -5.38
CA ASN A 82 0.13 -3.92 -4.11
C ASN A 82 -0.77 -4.19 -2.90
N LEU A 83 -2.04 -3.76 -2.93
CA LEU A 83 -3.00 -4.07 -1.87
C LEU A 83 -3.30 -5.56 -1.78
N ILE A 84 -3.54 -6.23 -2.91
CA ILE A 84 -3.82 -7.67 -2.96
C ILE A 84 -2.66 -8.47 -2.36
N ALA A 85 -1.41 -8.08 -2.64
CA ALA A 85 -0.23 -8.71 -2.05
C ALA A 85 -0.21 -8.63 -0.51
N LEU A 86 -0.60 -7.48 0.07
CA LEU A 86 -0.71 -7.33 1.52
C LEU A 86 -1.88 -8.13 2.10
N PHE A 87 -3.04 -8.10 1.45
CA PHE A 87 -4.20 -8.89 1.87
C PHE A 87 -3.91 -10.38 1.89
N ARG A 88 -3.14 -10.88 0.92
CA ARG A 88 -2.70 -12.29 0.90
C ARG A 88 -1.95 -12.68 2.18
N ILE A 89 -1.06 -11.81 2.70
CA ILE A 89 -0.34 -12.07 3.94
C ILE A 89 -1.30 -12.08 5.13
N LEU A 90 -2.27 -11.16 5.19
CA LEU A 90 -3.27 -11.14 6.25
C LEU A 90 -4.10 -12.42 6.27
N VAL A 91 -4.57 -12.89 5.11
CA VAL A 91 -5.31 -14.16 5.01
C VAL A 91 -4.46 -15.34 5.46
N LEU A 92 -3.21 -15.43 5.00
CA LEU A 92 -2.29 -16.50 5.41
C LEU A 92 -2.00 -16.46 6.92
N ALA A 93 -1.83 -15.27 7.48
CA ALA A 93 -1.61 -15.09 8.90
C ALA A 93 -2.84 -15.55 9.71
N THR A 94 -4.05 -15.16 9.30
CA THR A 94 -5.30 -15.59 9.96
C THR A 94 -5.48 -17.10 9.92
N ILE A 95 -5.24 -17.75 8.77
CA ILE A 95 -5.33 -19.21 8.66
C ILE A 95 -4.35 -19.88 9.63
N LYS A 96 -3.10 -19.38 9.68
CA LYS A 96 -2.07 -19.94 10.54
C LYS A 96 -2.36 -19.74 12.02
N ILE A 97 -2.95 -18.60 12.41
CA ILE A 97 -3.38 -18.35 13.79
C ILE A 97 -4.53 -19.28 14.19
N ASN A 98 -5.51 -19.51 13.31
CA ASN A 98 -6.64 -20.41 13.60
C ASN A 98 -6.25 -21.90 13.69
N GLN A 99 -5.05 -22.26 13.20
CA GLN A 99 -4.52 -23.62 13.26
C GLN A 99 -3.57 -23.84 14.46
N LYS A 100 -3.27 -22.80 15.24
CA LYS A 100 -2.52 -22.88 16.49
C LYS A 100 -3.47 -23.12 17.66
#